data_AF-A0A968JKL4-F1
#
_entry.id   AF-A0A968JKL4-F1
#
_cell.length_a   1.000
_cell.length_b   1.000
_cell.length_c   1.000
_cell.angle_alpha   90.00
_cell.angle_beta   90.00
_cell.angle_gamma   90.00
#
_symmetry.space_group_name_H-M   'P 1'
#
loop_
_entity.id
_entity.type
_entity.pdbx_description
1 polymer ?
#
loop_
_entity_poly.entity_id
_entity_poly.type
_entity_poly.pdbx_seq_one_letter_code
_entity_poly.pdbx_strand_id
1 'polypeptide(L)'
;MLQHDEAKAEEYLLSDMEDKSTYASVQDYPDNVVCVCKESVYTFYSKVVKEIVAMFHEAGAPLNTIHTGGDEVPKGVWENSPICTQLMQQVPELSAVTDLSTYFLERIYQILAQENLKMAGWEEVAMLKQGEGYIPHPNFY
;
A
#
# COMPACT_ATOMS: atom_id res chain seq x y z
N MET A 1 1.99 35.67 -3.28
CA MET A 1 2.30 34.66 -4.31
C MET A 1 2.42 33.33 -3.60
N LEU A 2 1.59 32.35 -3.95
CA LEU A 2 1.78 30.97 -3.47
C LEU A 2 3.10 30.47 -4.07
N GLN A 3 4.02 30.05 -3.22
CA GLN A 3 5.31 29.53 -3.64
C GLN A 3 5.06 28.13 -4.22
N HIS A 4 5.37 27.93 -5.50
CA HIS A 4 5.23 26.64 -6.17
C HIS A 4 6.40 25.75 -5.73
N ASP A 5 6.11 24.78 -4.86
CA ASP A 5 7.07 23.82 -4.30
C ASP A 5 6.62 22.42 -4.72
N GLU A 6 7.07 21.99 -5.89
CA GLU A 6 6.72 20.72 -6.52
C GLU A 6 7.13 19.53 -5.66
N ALA A 7 8.30 19.60 -5.01
CA ALA A 7 8.78 18.54 -4.12
C ALA A 7 7.81 18.30 -2.95
N LYS A 8 7.29 19.37 -2.34
CA LYS A 8 6.26 19.25 -1.28
C LYS A 8 4.91 18.77 -1.80
N ALA A 9 4.55 19.12 -3.02
CA ALA A 9 3.32 18.63 -3.64
C ALA A 9 3.38 17.10 -3.88
N GLU A 10 4.57 16.57 -4.19
CA GLU A 10 4.76 15.16 -4.48
C GLU A 10 5.10 14.29 -3.25
N GLU A 11 5.56 14.89 -2.15
CA GLU A 11 6.05 14.19 -0.95
C GLU A 11 5.12 13.08 -0.44
N TYR A 12 3.81 13.29 -0.54
CA TYR A 12 2.76 12.39 -0.05
C TYR A 12 1.77 11.97 -1.14
N LEU A 13 2.10 12.17 -2.42
CA LEU A 13 1.18 11.88 -3.52
C LEU A 13 0.88 10.38 -3.59
N LEU A 14 -0.40 10.03 -3.69
CA LEU A 14 -0.87 8.64 -3.65
C LEU A 14 -1.25 8.06 -5.02
N SER A 15 -1.20 8.88 -6.06
CA SER A 15 -1.61 8.53 -7.42
C SER A 15 -0.44 8.65 -8.39
N ASP A 16 -0.53 7.87 -9.46
CA ASP A 16 0.22 8.08 -10.70
C ASP A 16 -0.70 8.82 -11.67
N MET A 17 -0.34 10.07 -12.01
CA MET A 17 -1.17 10.91 -12.89
C MET A 17 -1.20 10.40 -14.33
N GLU A 18 -0.26 9.54 -14.71
CA GLU A 18 -0.20 8.92 -16.03
C GLU A 18 -0.83 7.52 -16.07
N ASP A 19 -1.39 7.04 -14.96
CA ASP A 19 -2.10 5.77 -14.90
C ASP A 19 -3.40 5.83 -15.71
N LYS A 20 -3.51 4.94 -16.70
CA LYS A 20 -4.68 4.80 -17.59
C LYS A 20 -5.44 3.50 -17.33
N SER A 21 -5.27 2.92 -16.15
CA SER A 21 -5.95 1.70 -15.75
C SER A 21 -7.46 1.92 -15.73
N THR A 22 -8.22 0.91 -16.16
CA THR A 22 -9.68 0.96 -16.14
C THR A 22 -10.16 -0.15 -15.22
N TYR A 23 -10.77 0.23 -14.10
CA TYR A 23 -11.32 -0.68 -13.11
C TYR A 23 -12.58 -0.08 -12.47
N ALA A 24 -13.32 -0.90 -11.75
CA ALA A 24 -14.37 -0.46 -10.85
C ALA A 24 -14.23 -1.28 -9.56
N SER A 25 -14.19 -0.60 -8.41
CA SER A 25 -14.23 -1.26 -7.12
C SER A 25 -15.60 -1.91 -6.87
N VAL A 26 -15.71 -2.71 -5.82
CA VAL A 26 -16.99 -3.30 -5.39
C VAL A 26 -18.04 -2.20 -5.09
N GLN A 27 -17.58 -1.00 -4.74
CA GLN A 27 -18.43 0.16 -4.45
C GLN A 27 -18.63 1.09 -5.67
N ASP A 28 -18.29 0.62 -6.89
CA ASP A 28 -18.46 1.33 -8.16
C ASP A 28 -17.60 2.60 -8.33
N TYR A 29 -16.45 2.66 -7.64
CA TYR A 29 -15.47 3.74 -7.82
C TYR A 29 -14.40 3.35 -8.86
N PRO A 30 -14.05 4.27 -9.78
CA PRO A 30 -13.03 4.01 -10.80
C PRO A 30 -11.61 4.47 -10.43
N ASP A 31 -11.43 5.10 -9.26
CA ASP A 31 -10.22 5.86 -8.92
C ASP A 31 -9.82 5.79 -7.42
N ASN A 32 -10.35 4.81 -6.67
CA ASN A 32 -10.20 4.75 -5.22
C ASN A 32 -9.00 3.90 -4.72
N VAL A 33 -8.14 3.42 -5.61
CA VAL A 33 -7.00 2.57 -5.25
C VAL A 33 -5.68 3.35 -5.30
N VAL A 34 -4.89 3.26 -4.23
CA VAL A 34 -3.57 3.89 -4.12
C VAL A 34 -2.60 3.28 -5.14
N CYS A 35 -1.75 4.10 -5.75
CA CYS A 35 -0.68 3.63 -6.64
C CYS A 35 0.51 3.09 -5.84
N VAL A 36 0.49 1.80 -5.55
CA VAL A 36 1.46 1.14 -4.65
C VAL A 36 2.91 1.15 -5.14
N CYS A 37 3.15 1.54 -6.39
CA CYS A 37 4.47 1.53 -7.01
C CYS A 37 5.26 2.83 -6.79
N LYS A 38 4.65 3.84 -6.13
CA LYS A 38 5.26 5.16 -5.90
C LYS A 38 5.81 5.27 -4.48
N GLU A 39 7.07 5.71 -4.34
CA GLU A 39 7.71 5.82 -3.01
C GLU A 39 7.03 6.81 -2.05
N SER A 40 6.41 7.88 -2.57
CA SER A 40 5.64 8.84 -1.77
C SER A 40 4.46 8.21 -1.01
N VAL A 41 3.94 7.07 -1.50
CA VAL A 41 2.94 6.28 -0.77
C VAL A 41 3.54 5.80 0.55
N TYR A 42 4.73 5.20 0.53
CA TYR A 42 5.37 4.71 1.74
C TYR A 42 5.80 5.83 2.68
N THR A 43 6.17 6.99 2.13
CA THR A 43 6.38 8.22 2.92
C THR A 43 5.10 8.65 3.64
N PHE A 44 3.95 8.63 2.95
CA PHE A 44 2.64 8.93 3.54
C PHE A 44 2.26 7.93 4.63
N TYR A 45 2.29 6.63 4.35
CA TYR A 45 1.95 5.61 5.34
C TYR A 45 2.88 5.66 6.55
N SER A 46 4.20 5.83 6.35
CA SER A 46 5.15 5.99 7.47
C SER A 46 4.81 7.21 8.32
N LYS A 47 4.46 8.34 7.69
CA LYS A 47 4.05 9.56 8.40
C LYS A 47 2.78 9.32 9.21
N VAL A 48 1.73 8.75 8.60
CA VAL A 48 0.46 8.46 9.28
C VAL A 48 0.67 7.54 10.48
N VAL A 49 1.43 6.45 10.30
CA VAL A 49 1.73 5.50 11.39
C VAL A 49 2.44 6.21 12.54
N LYS A 50 3.48 7.00 12.25
CA LYS A 50 4.25 7.73 13.27
C LYS A 50 3.40 8.72 14.05
N GLU A 51 2.52 9.45 13.37
CA GLU A 51 1.62 10.40 14.04
C GLU A 51 0.60 9.68 14.94
N ILE A 52 0.07 8.53 14.50
CA ILE A 52 -0.81 7.70 15.34
C ILE A 52 -0.05 7.19 16.57
N VAL A 53 1.18 6.68 16.40
CA VAL A 53 2.04 6.26 17.52
C VAL A 53 2.27 7.41 18.50
N ALA A 54 2.56 8.60 18.00
CA ALA A 54 2.76 9.80 18.82
C ALA A 54 1.51 10.15 19.64
N MET A 55 0.31 10.08 19.04
CA MET A 55 -0.95 10.32 19.74
C MET A 55 -1.22 9.30 20.86
N PHE A 56 -0.94 8.01 20.63
CA PHE A 56 -1.10 6.98 21.66
C PHE A 56 -0.09 7.15 22.81
N HIS A 57 1.15 7.52 22.47
CA HIS A 57 2.17 7.86 23.47
C HIS A 57 1.76 9.06 24.32
N GLU A 58 1.25 10.14 23.70
CA GLU A 58 0.73 11.31 24.41
C GLU A 58 -0.46 10.96 25.33
N ALA A 59 -1.36 10.09 24.86
CA ALA A 59 -2.50 9.62 25.64
C ALA A 59 -2.13 8.64 26.77
N GLY A 60 -0.87 8.18 26.84
CA GLY A 60 -0.44 7.13 27.78
C GLY A 60 -1.12 5.77 27.53
N ALA A 61 -1.60 5.54 26.31
CA ALA A 61 -2.32 4.34 25.92
C ALA A 61 -1.41 3.36 25.17
N PRO A 62 -1.53 2.03 25.39
CA PRO A 62 -0.76 1.06 24.64
C PRO A 62 -1.25 0.95 23.21
N LEU A 63 -0.32 0.87 22.25
CA LEU A 63 -0.57 0.54 20.86
C LEU A 63 0.35 -0.61 20.47
N ASN A 64 -0.23 -1.78 20.18
CA ASN A 64 0.53 -3.00 19.83
C ASN A 64 0.25 -3.47 18.40
N THR A 65 -0.87 -3.05 17.82
CA THR A 65 -1.37 -3.54 16.54
C THR A 65 -2.05 -2.41 15.78
N ILE A 66 -1.79 -2.31 14.48
CA ILE A 66 -2.56 -1.47 13.55
C ILE A 66 -3.22 -2.38 12.51
N HIS A 67 -4.51 -2.14 12.28
CA HIS A 67 -5.25 -2.80 11.20
C HIS A 67 -5.11 -1.99 9.91
N THR A 68 -4.62 -2.61 8.84
CA THR A 68 -4.29 -1.94 7.58
C THR A 68 -5.39 -2.05 6.52
N GLY A 69 -6.46 -2.80 6.79
CA GLY A 69 -7.50 -3.12 5.81
C GLY A 69 -7.00 -4.23 4.88
N GLY A 70 -6.87 -3.92 3.60
CA GLY A 70 -6.25 -4.80 2.58
C GLY A 70 -7.23 -5.72 1.84
N ASP A 71 -8.52 -5.36 1.86
CA ASP A 71 -9.60 -6.05 1.17
C ASP A 71 -9.77 -5.59 -0.29
N GLU A 72 -10.29 -6.50 -1.13
CA GLU A 72 -10.97 -6.21 -2.41
C GLU A 72 -10.25 -5.28 -3.41
N VAL A 73 -8.97 -5.52 -3.70
CA VAL A 73 -8.27 -4.85 -4.81
C VAL A 73 -8.95 -5.22 -6.15
N PRO A 74 -9.51 -4.24 -6.90
CA PRO A 74 -10.29 -4.53 -8.10
C PRO A 74 -9.41 -5.04 -9.24
N LYS A 75 -9.98 -5.90 -10.09
CA LYS A 75 -9.32 -6.33 -11.34
C LYS A 75 -9.15 -5.12 -12.28
N GLY A 76 -8.04 -5.08 -13.01
CA GLY A 76 -7.74 -3.99 -13.95
C GLY A 76 -6.93 -2.84 -13.36
N VAL A 77 -6.76 -2.78 -12.04
CA VAL A 77 -5.98 -1.73 -11.37
C VAL A 77 -4.48 -1.89 -11.64
N TRP A 78 -3.76 -0.77 -11.79
CA TRP A 78 -2.32 -0.67 -12.07
C TRP A 78 -1.84 -1.25 -13.41
N GLU A 79 -2.69 -1.94 -14.17
CA GLU A 79 -2.33 -2.60 -15.44
C GLU A 79 -1.77 -1.63 -16.49
N ASN A 80 -2.19 -0.36 -16.44
CA ASN A 80 -1.72 0.69 -17.35
C ASN A 80 -1.03 1.85 -16.63
N SER A 81 -0.42 1.61 -15.46
CA SER A 81 0.46 2.57 -14.80
C SER A 81 1.90 2.41 -15.32
N PRO A 82 2.51 3.47 -15.89
CA PRO A 82 3.90 3.44 -16.31
C PRO A 82 4.87 3.14 -15.17
N ILE A 83 4.63 3.69 -13.97
CA ILE A 83 5.53 3.47 -12.83
C ILE A 83 5.42 2.05 -12.26
N CYS A 84 4.23 1.45 -12.28
CA CYS A 84 4.08 0.04 -11.92
C CYS A 84 4.74 -0.89 -12.93
N THR A 85 4.60 -0.59 -14.23
CA THR A 85 5.30 -1.32 -15.28
C THR A 85 6.82 -1.25 -15.08
N GLN A 86 7.35 -0.07 -14.77
CA GLN A 86 8.77 0.13 -14.51
C GLN A 86 9.25 -0.64 -13.27
N LEU A 87 8.49 -0.61 -12.18
CA LEU A 87 8.83 -1.33 -10.95
C LEU A 87 8.90 -2.84 -11.21
N MET A 88 7.92 -3.41 -11.91
CA MET A 88 7.90 -4.83 -12.26
C MET A 88 9.08 -5.25 -13.15
N GLN A 89 9.58 -4.36 -14.00
CA GLN A 89 10.79 -4.62 -14.79
C GLN A 89 12.08 -4.60 -13.95
N GLN A 90 12.08 -3.90 -12.82
CA GLN A 90 13.24 -3.75 -11.95
C GLN A 90 13.31 -4.81 -10.86
N VAL A 91 12.17 -5.37 -10.45
CA VAL A 91 12.05 -6.35 -9.38
C VAL A 91 11.63 -7.70 -9.98
N PRO A 92 12.57 -8.65 -10.16
CA PRO A 92 12.29 -9.92 -10.85
C PRO A 92 11.17 -10.75 -10.21
N GLU A 93 10.91 -10.56 -8.92
CA GLU A 93 9.87 -11.24 -8.16
C GLU A 93 8.45 -10.75 -8.51
N LEU A 94 8.32 -9.56 -9.13
CA LEU A 94 7.04 -8.96 -9.52
C LEU A 94 6.71 -9.31 -10.98
N SER A 95 6.22 -10.53 -11.17
CA SER A 95 5.95 -11.10 -12.50
C SER A 95 4.55 -10.79 -13.04
N ALA A 96 3.62 -10.44 -12.16
CA ALA A 96 2.24 -10.09 -12.48
C ALA A 96 1.77 -8.88 -11.65
N VAL A 97 0.80 -8.14 -12.18
CA VAL A 97 0.20 -6.97 -11.50
C VAL A 97 -0.41 -7.36 -10.15
N THR A 98 -0.88 -8.60 -10.00
CA THR A 98 -1.36 -9.12 -8.71
C THR A 98 -0.29 -9.14 -7.63
N ASP A 99 0.99 -9.28 -8.00
CA ASP A 99 2.12 -9.33 -7.08
C ASP A 99 2.35 -7.97 -6.41
N LEU A 100 1.87 -6.87 -7.01
CA LEU A 100 1.96 -5.52 -6.48
C LEU A 100 1.18 -5.35 -5.17
N SER A 101 0.08 -6.09 -5.00
CA SER A 101 -0.69 -6.08 -3.75
C SER A 101 0.12 -6.69 -2.60
N THR A 102 0.77 -7.83 -2.83
CA THR A 102 1.70 -8.45 -1.88
C THR A 102 2.88 -7.53 -1.58
N TYR A 103 3.50 -6.97 -2.62
CA TYR A 103 4.61 -6.02 -2.49
C TYR A 103 4.24 -4.85 -1.58
N PHE A 104 3.05 -4.29 -1.76
CA PHE A 104 2.53 -3.22 -0.91
C PHE A 104 2.40 -3.67 0.55
N LEU A 105 1.75 -4.80 0.80
CA LEU A 105 1.54 -5.32 2.15
C LEU A 105 2.87 -5.60 2.88
N GLU A 106 3.87 -6.14 2.20
CA GLU A 106 5.21 -6.35 2.77
C GLU A 106 5.89 -5.04 3.16
N ARG A 107 5.77 -3.99 2.33
CA ARG A 107 6.30 -2.66 2.63
C ARG A 107 5.57 -2.02 3.82
N ILE A 108 4.25 -2.18 3.93
CA ILE A 108 3.48 -1.71 5.09
C ILE A 108 3.85 -2.49 6.36
N TYR A 109 4.03 -3.81 6.26
CA TYR A 109 4.51 -4.64 7.36
C TYR A 109 5.85 -4.13 7.90
N GLN A 110 6.80 -3.79 7.01
CA GLN A 110 8.09 -3.23 7.41
C GLN A 110 7.95 -1.87 8.11
N ILE A 111 7.08 -0.98 7.63
CA ILE A 111 6.80 0.31 8.28
C ILE A 111 6.27 0.11 9.70
N LEU A 112 5.32 -0.82 9.90
CA LEU A 112 4.77 -1.11 11.22
C LEU A 112 5.82 -1.76 12.14
N ALA A 113 6.62 -2.69 11.62
CA ALA A 113 7.67 -3.36 12.38
C ALA A 113 8.74 -2.40 12.91
N GLN A 114 9.06 -1.32 12.16
CA GLN A 114 9.99 -0.28 12.61
C GLN A 114 9.49 0.48 13.86
N GLU A 115 8.17 0.56 14.03
CA GLU A 115 7.52 1.17 15.19
C GLU A 115 7.14 0.13 16.27
N ASN A 116 7.65 -1.10 16.16
CA ASN A 116 7.32 -2.26 17.03
C ASN A 116 5.83 -2.62 17.06
N LEU A 117 5.12 -2.38 15.94
CA LEU A 117 3.70 -2.68 15.79
C LEU A 117 3.49 -3.98 15.01
N LYS A 118 2.47 -4.73 15.41
CA LYS A 118 1.94 -5.85 14.63
C LYS A 118 0.99 -5.36 13.56
N MET A 119 1.02 -6.01 12.41
CA MET A 119 0.04 -5.79 11.34
C MET A 119 -1.16 -6.71 11.52
N ALA A 120 -2.37 -6.15 11.38
CA ALA A 120 -3.60 -6.90 11.21
C ALA A 120 -4.30 -6.44 9.93
N GLY A 121 -5.15 -7.27 9.34
CA GLY A 121 -5.86 -6.95 8.10
C GLY A 121 -7.06 -7.86 7.90
N TRP A 122 -7.80 -7.59 6.83
CA TRP A 122 -8.80 -8.53 6.30
C TRP A 122 -8.11 -9.80 5.76
N GLU A 123 -8.89 -10.85 5.51
CA GLU A 123 -8.41 -12.21 5.22
C GLU A 123 -7.31 -12.22 4.14
N GLU A 124 -7.44 -11.39 3.11
CA GLU A 124 -6.52 -11.28 1.98
C GLU A 124 -5.10 -10.89 2.40
N VAL A 125 -4.96 -10.09 3.47
CA VAL A 125 -3.65 -9.66 3.98
C VAL A 125 -2.85 -10.85 4.53
N ALA A 126 -3.54 -11.88 5.02
CA ALA A 126 -2.93 -13.10 5.50
C ALA A 126 -2.74 -14.15 4.39
N MET A 127 -2.97 -13.81 3.11
CA MET A 127 -2.95 -14.76 1.98
C MET A 127 -2.00 -14.33 0.86
N LEU A 128 -1.36 -15.32 0.24
CA LEU A 128 -0.63 -15.20 -1.01
C LEU A 128 -1.36 -15.97 -2.10
N LYS A 129 -1.55 -15.35 -3.25
CA LYS A 129 -2.14 -16.03 -4.41
C LYS A 129 -1.13 -17.02 -5.01
N GLN A 130 -1.54 -18.27 -5.17
CA GLN A 130 -0.73 -19.32 -5.79
C GLN A 130 -1.57 -20.08 -6.83
N GLY A 131 -1.35 -19.78 -8.12
CA GLY A 131 -2.18 -20.30 -9.20
C GLY A 131 -3.64 -19.83 -9.07
N GLU A 132 -4.58 -20.78 -8.99
CA GLU A 132 -6.01 -20.50 -8.76
C GLU A 132 -6.40 -20.48 -7.26
N GLY A 133 -5.46 -20.77 -6.35
CA GLY A 133 -5.71 -20.84 -4.91
C GLY A 133 -4.94 -19.81 -4.08
N TYR A 134 -5.04 -19.94 -2.76
CA TYR A 134 -4.35 -19.09 -1.77
C TYR A 134 -3.60 -19.94 -0.74
N ILE A 135 -2.45 -19.44 -0.29
CA ILE A 135 -1.66 -20.01 0.82
C ILE A 135 -1.47 -18.95 1.92
N PRO A 136 -1.26 -19.33 3.19
CA PRO A 136 -0.99 -18.36 4.25
C PRO A 136 0.29 -17.54 3.99
N HIS A 137 0.22 -16.25 4.25
CA HIS A 137 1.35 -15.34 4.12
C HIS A 137 2.34 -15.56 5.28
N PRO A 138 3.65 -15.81 5.02
CA PRO A 138 4.60 -16.26 6.05
C PRO A 138 4.90 -15.21 7.13
N ASN A 139 4.60 -13.95 6.88
CA ASN A 139 4.76 -12.84 7.84
C ASN A 139 3.54 -12.64 8.76
N PHE A 140 2.46 -13.41 8.58
CA PHE A 140 1.22 -13.29 9.35
C PHE A 140 0.99 -14.58 10.17
N TYR A 141 1.55 -14.60 11.37
CA TYR A 141 1.38 -15.64 12.41
C TYR A 141 1.23 -15.05 13.81
#